data_AF-A0A0R1XMX7-F1
#
_entry.id   AF-A0A0R1XMX7-F1
#
_cell.length_a   1.000
_cell.length_b   1.000
_cell.length_c   1.000
_cell.angle_alpha   90.00
_cell.angle_beta   90.00
_cell.angle_gamma   90.00
#
_symmetry.space_group_name_H-M   'P 1'
#
loop_
_entity.id
_entity.type
_entity.pdbx_description
1 polymer ?
#
loop_
_entity_poly.entity_id
_entity_poly.type
_entity_poly.pdbx_seq_one_letter_code
_entity_poly.pdbx_strand_id
1 'polypeptide(L)'
;MCRGCFAIGSFQNRLKWDKEDYRHASSRAIGSFQNRLKWDENDVFNERGDAIGSFQNRLKWDERLDVSRRCDAIGSFQNRLKWDSIMRPAARRSAIGSFQNWLKWDSSNAITMYSSAIGSFQNRLKWDMALPTHTIRAAIGSFQNRLKWDRFIASSVTLTAIGSFQNRLKWDWGSPSTIFIAAIGSFQNRLKWDITIANGARLTAIGSFQNRLKWDPCKLPAKFMTAIGSFQNRLKWDSM
;
A
#
# COMPACT_ATOMS: atom_id res chain seq x y z
N MET A 1 -31.37 3.17 -5.27
CA MET A 1 -31.45 3.49 -3.83
C MET A 1 -30.03 3.60 -3.28
N CYS A 2 -29.67 4.73 -2.66
CA CYS A 2 -28.42 4.87 -1.90
C CYS A 2 -28.70 4.47 -0.45
N ARG A 3 -28.07 3.41 0.06
CA ARG A 3 -28.09 3.11 1.51
C ARG A 3 -26.77 3.57 2.10
N GLY A 4 -26.84 4.71 2.81
CA GLY A 4 -25.79 5.15 3.70
C GLY A 4 -25.91 4.39 5.02
N CYS A 5 -24.83 3.78 5.51
CA CYS A 5 -24.82 3.19 6.85
C CYS A 5 -23.75 3.88 7.71
N PHE A 6 -24.11 4.23 8.94
CA PHE A 6 -23.24 5.01 9.81
C PHE A 6 -23.25 4.48 11.23
N ALA A 7 -22.08 4.44 11.87
CA ALA A 7 -21.93 4.05 13.25
C ALA A 7 -20.98 5.01 13.97
N ILE A 8 -21.42 5.56 15.11
CA ILE A 8 -20.57 6.33 16.03
C ILE A 8 -20.63 5.67 17.40
N GLY A 9 -19.48 5.44 18.03
CA GLY A 9 -19.42 5.01 19.43
C GLY A 9 -18.25 4.11 19.78
N SER A 10 -18.41 3.38 20.87
CA SER A 10 -17.46 2.36 21.33
C SER A 10 -18.04 0.98 21.10
N PHE A 11 -17.31 0.14 20.35
CA PHE A 11 -17.76 -1.17 19.92
C PHE A 11 -16.77 -2.24 20.38
N GLN A 12 -17.23 -3.09 21.30
CA GLN A 12 -16.42 -4.17 21.87
C GLN A 12 -16.26 -5.35 20.91
N ASN A 13 -17.33 -5.71 20.20
CA ASN A 13 -17.39 -6.92 19.39
C ASN A 13 -17.19 -6.62 17.89
N ARG A 14 -18.17 -7.03 17.09
CA ARG A 14 -18.09 -6.97 15.63
C ARG A 14 -19.07 -5.95 15.10
N LEU A 15 -18.57 -5.02 14.29
CA LEU A 15 -19.37 -4.21 13.41
C LEU A 15 -19.07 -4.65 11.96
N LYS A 16 -20.13 -4.92 11.20
CA LYS A 16 -20.04 -5.46 9.85
C LYS A 16 -21.05 -4.75 8.94
N TRP A 17 -20.60 -4.34 7.76
CA TRP A 17 -21.48 -3.99 6.66
C TRP A 17 -21.38 -5.05 5.58
N ASP A 18 -22.52 -5.61 5.23
CA ASP A 18 -22.71 -6.50 4.09
C ASP A 18 -23.53 -5.75 3.03
N LYS A 19 -22.98 -5.65 1.82
CA LYS A 19 -23.66 -4.98 0.70
C LYS A 19 -23.53 -5.80 -0.57
N GLU A 20 -24.65 -5.96 -1.24
CA GLU A 20 -24.76 -6.68 -2.51
C GLU A 20 -25.68 -5.87 -3.44
N ASP A 21 -25.32 -5.78 -4.71
CA ASP A 21 -26.14 -5.21 -5.80
C ASP A 21 -26.55 -3.73 -5.62
N TYR A 22 -25.60 -2.87 -5.22
CA TYR A 22 -25.85 -1.44 -5.09
C TYR A 22 -25.19 -0.61 -6.19
N ARG A 23 -25.95 0.33 -6.77
CA ARG A 23 -25.37 1.37 -7.64
C ARG A 23 -24.45 2.33 -6.88
N HIS A 24 -24.84 2.67 -5.66
CA HIS A 24 -24.11 3.59 -4.80
C HIS A 24 -24.24 3.17 -3.35
N ALA A 25 -23.12 3.09 -2.64
CA ALA A 25 -23.13 2.84 -1.22
C ALA A 25 -22.11 3.70 -0.47
N SER A 26 -22.47 4.07 0.76
CA SER A 26 -21.59 4.81 1.65
C SER A 26 -21.68 4.19 3.03
N SER A 27 -20.55 3.85 3.62
CA SER A 27 -20.52 3.36 4.98
C SER A 27 -19.40 4.04 5.77
N ARG A 28 -19.72 4.51 6.97
CA ARG A 28 -18.74 5.17 7.82
C ARG A 28 -18.83 4.72 9.28
N ALA A 29 -17.67 4.51 9.88
CA ALA A 29 -17.54 4.16 11.29
C ALA A 29 -16.64 5.17 12.01
N ILE A 30 -17.08 5.71 13.14
CA ILE A 30 -16.32 6.65 13.96
C ILE A 30 -16.30 6.17 15.42
N GLY A 31 -15.11 6.05 16.01
CA GLY A 31 -14.94 5.80 17.44
C GLY A 31 -13.92 4.73 17.78
N SER A 32 -14.21 3.90 18.78
CA SER A 32 -13.27 2.89 19.29
C SER A 32 -13.78 1.48 18.99
N PHE A 33 -12.92 0.64 18.44
CA PHE A 33 -13.26 -0.71 17.98
C PHE A 33 -12.25 -1.71 18.52
N GLN A 34 -12.71 -2.58 19.41
CA GLN A 34 -11.84 -3.57 20.06
C GLN A 34 -11.60 -4.78 19.16
N ASN A 35 -12.65 -5.46 18.72
CA ASN A 35 -12.51 -6.73 18.00
C ASN A 35 -12.47 -6.59 16.46
N ARG A 36 -13.60 -6.34 15.81
CA ARG A 36 -13.63 -6.38 14.34
C ARG A 36 -14.55 -5.36 13.74
N LEU A 37 -13.99 -4.56 12.83
CA LEU A 37 -14.73 -3.77 11.89
C LEU A 37 -14.50 -4.29 10.46
N LYS A 38 -15.59 -4.58 9.75
CA LYS A 38 -15.52 -5.21 8.43
C LYS A 38 -16.52 -4.62 7.45
N TRP A 39 -16.05 -4.35 6.24
CA TRP A 39 -16.88 -4.17 5.05
C TRP A 39 -16.72 -5.41 4.17
N ASP A 40 -17.84 -6.01 3.79
CA ASP A 40 -17.98 -7.12 2.85
C ASP A 40 -18.90 -6.64 1.72
N GLU A 41 -18.34 -6.39 0.55
CA GLU A 41 -19.09 -5.80 -0.56
C GLU A 41 -18.90 -6.59 -1.85
N ASN A 42 -20.03 -6.89 -2.50
CA ASN A 42 -20.11 -7.58 -3.79
C ASN A 42 -20.93 -6.74 -4.76
N ASP A 43 -20.44 -6.56 -5.99
CA ASP A 43 -21.16 -5.94 -7.10
C ASP A 43 -21.67 -4.51 -6.79
N VAL A 44 -20.78 -3.66 -6.26
CA VAL A 44 -21.07 -2.25 -5.97
C VAL A 44 -20.41 -1.32 -6.98
N PHE A 45 -21.20 -0.50 -7.68
CA PHE A 45 -20.65 0.37 -8.74
C PHE A 45 -19.80 1.52 -8.18
N ASN A 46 -20.30 2.21 -7.17
CA ASN A 46 -19.63 3.37 -6.58
C ASN A 46 -19.73 3.31 -5.06
N GLU A 47 -18.58 3.33 -4.40
CA GLU A 47 -18.58 3.15 -2.96
C GLU A 47 -17.56 3.99 -2.22
N ARG A 48 -17.98 4.40 -1.01
CA ARG A 48 -17.14 5.03 -0.01
C ARG A 48 -17.21 4.29 1.32
N GLY A 49 -16.06 3.84 1.81
CA GLY A 49 -15.89 3.20 3.11
C GLY A 49 -14.92 3.98 3.99
N ASP A 50 -15.40 4.70 5.00
CA ASP A 50 -14.55 5.50 5.89
C ASP A 50 -14.51 4.90 7.31
N ALA A 51 -13.31 4.73 7.89
CA ALA A 51 -13.12 4.31 9.28
C ALA A 51 -12.26 5.32 10.02
N ILE A 52 -12.77 5.91 11.11
CA ILE A 52 -12.07 6.93 11.89
C ILE A 52 -12.03 6.53 13.36
N GLY A 53 -10.85 6.50 13.97
CA GLY A 53 -10.66 6.34 15.41
C GLY A 53 -9.64 5.28 15.80
N SER A 54 -9.92 4.49 16.83
CA SER A 54 -8.96 3.53 17.38
C SER A 54 -9.40 2.10 17.15
N PHE A 55 -8.49 1.27 16.64
CA PHE A 55 -8.75 -0.09 16.21
C PHE A 55 -7.73 -1.04 16.80
N GLN A 56 -8.18 -1.92 17.69
CA GLN A 56 -7.28 -2.82 18.42
C GLN A 56 -6.98 -4.06 17.59
N ASN A 57 -7.98 -4.85 17.21
CA ASN A 57 -7.76 -6.14 16.54
C ASN A 57 -7.79 -6.08 15.01
N ARG A 58 -8.95 -5.86 14.39
CA ARG A 58 -9.05 -5.99 12.93
C ARG A 58 -9.97 -4.98 12.29
N LEU A 59 -9.42 -4.26 11.32
CA LEU A 59 -10.16 -3.48 10.34
C LEU A 59 -9.93 -4.07 8.95
N LYS A 60 -11.00 -4.41 8.25
CA LYS A 60 -10.93 -5.07 6.95
C LYS A 60 -11.97 -4.55 5.96
N TRP A 61 -11.53 -4.31 4.73
CA TRP A 61 -12.40 -4.24 3.57
C TRP A 61 -12.16 -5.45 2.68
N ASP A 62 -13.24 -6.16 2.37
CA ASP A 62 -13.30 -7.32 1.47
C ASP A 62 -14.24 -6.97 0.33
N GLU A 63 -13.72 -7.07 -0.89
CA GLU A 63 -14.38 -6.42 -2.02
C GLU A 63 -14.33 -7.29 -3.28
N ARG A 64 -15.49 -7.58 -3.87
CA ARG A 64 -15.62 -8.34 -5.13
C ARG A 64 -16.38 -7.52 -6.16
N LEU A 65 -15.75 -7.30 -7.32
CA LEU A 65 -16.35 -6.70 -8.51
C LEU A 65 -16.96 -5.30 -8.28
N ASP A 66 -16.12 -4.28 -8.09
CA ASP A 66 -16.59 -2.89 -8.02
C ASP A 66 -16.05 -2.07 -9.20
N VAL A 67 -16.84 -1.09 -9.66
CA VAL A 67 -16.41 -0.16 -10.73
C VAL A 67 -15.48 0.93 -10.19
N SER A 68 -15.84 1.57 -9.07
CA SER A 68 -15.07 2.64 -8.44
C SER A 68 -15.24 2.65 -6.92
N ARG A 69 -14.13 2.69 -6.18
CA ARG A 69 -14.18 2.76 -4.71
C ARG A 69 -13.16 3.71 -4.10
N ARG A 70 -13.56 4.31 -2.98
CA ARG A 70 -12.70 5.05 -2.06
C ARG A 70 -12.81 4.50 -0.64
N CYS A 71 -11.70 4.05 -0.08
CA CYS A 71 -11.64 3.61 1.33
C CYS A 71 -10.58 4.38 2.11
N ASP A 72 -10.99 5.06 3.16
CA ASP A 72 -10.10 5.86 4.00
C ASP A 72 -10.13 5.34 5.46
N ALA A 73 -8.96 5.03 6.01
CA ALA A 73 -8.76 4.63 7.40
C ALA A 73 -7.92 5.70 8.11
N ILE A 74 -8.44 6.30 9.18
CA ILE A 74 -7.76 7.36 9.93
C ILE A 74 -7.74 7.01 11.42
N GLY A 75 -6.54 7.03 12.03
CA GLY A 75 -6.37 6.94 13.49
C GLY A 75 -5.32 5.91 13.91
N SER A 76 -5.60 5.16 14.97
CA SER A 76 -4.62 4.25 15.59
C SER A 76 -5.00 2.79 15.41
N PHE A 77 -4.06 1.98 14.94
CA PHE A 77 -4.29 0.59 14.56
C PHE A 77 -3.24 -0.31 15.22
N GLN A 78 -3.67 -1.18 16.12
CA GLN A 78 -2.73 -2.09 16.79
C GLN A 78 -2.43 -3.32 15.94
N ASN A 79 -3.41 -4.17 15.66
CA ASN A 79 -3.13 -5.48 15.06
C ASN A 79 -3.18 -5.51 13.54
N ARG A 80 -4.35 -5.34 12.92
CA ARG A 80 -4.46 -5.58 11.47
C ARG A 80 -5.39 -4.62 10.76
N LEU A 81 -4.84 -3.96 9.76
CA LEU A 81 -5.57 -3.20 8.75
C LEU A 81 -5.34 -3.83 7.37
N LYS A 82 -6.43 -4.25 6.72
CA LYS A 82 -6.36 -4.98 5.46
C LYS A 82 -7.40 -4.52 4.44
N TRP A 83 -6.98 -4.30 3.21
CA TRP A 83 -7.87 -4.21 2.05
C TRP A 83 -7.61 -5.39 1.12
N ASP A 84 -8.64 -6.15 0.80
CA ASP A 84 -8.60 -7.26 -0.16
C ASP A 84 -9.58 -6.99 -1.31
N SER A 85 -9.10 -7.04 -2.55
CA SER A 85 -9.96 -6.91 -3.72
C SER A 85 -9.60 -7.81 -4.88
N ILE A 86 -10.62 -8.23 -5.65
CA ILE A 86 -10.42 -9.22 -6.72
C ILE A 86 -10.41 -8.66 -8.15
N MET A 87 -11.31 -7.74 -8.52
CA MET A 87 -11.38 -7.14 -9.86
C MET A 87 -11.93 -5.72 -9.80
N ARG A 88 -11.23 -4.73 -10.40
CA ARG A 88 -11.65 -3.30 -10.38
C ARG A 88 -11.17 -2.46 -11.57
N PRO A 89 -12.00 -1.60 -12.15
CA PRO A 89 -11.54 -0.50 -12.99
C PRO A 89 -10.77 0.58 -12.20
N ALA A 90 -11.29 1.05 -11.06
CA ALA A 90 -10.64 2.11 -10.28
C ALA A 90 -10.76 1.93 -8.76
N ALA A 91 -9.65 2.10 -8.04
CA ALA A 91 -9.66 2.11 -6.57
C ALA A 91 -8.72 3.16 -5.98
N ARG A 92 -9.20 3.88 -4.95
CA ARG A 92 -8.41 4.77 -4.11
C ARG A 92 -8.48 4.32 -2.65
N ARG A 93 -7.32 4.11 -2.02
CA ARG A 93 -7.25 3.68 -0.63
C ARG A 93 -6.27 4.54 0.16
N SER A 94 -6.65 4.98 1.34
CA SER A 94 -5.76 5.76 2.20
C SER A 94 -5.76 5.21 3.62
N ALA A 95 -4.57 5.14 4.22
CA ALA A 95 -4.39 4.88 5.64
C ALA A 95 -3.59 6.03 6.25
N ILE A 96 -4.10 6.68 7.30
CA ILE A 96 -3.44 7.78 7.99
C ILE A 96 -3.42 7.51 9.49
N GLY A 97 -2.24 7.57 10.10
CA GLY A 97 -2.06 7.51 11.55
C GLY A 97 -0.99 6.53 12.01
N SER A 98 -1.25 5.78 13.08
CA SER A 98 -0.24 4.94 13.73
C SER A 98 -0.58 3.47 13.62
N PHE A 99 0.38 2.65 13.19
CA PHE A 99 0.19 1.24 12.86
C PHE A 99 1.25 0.38 13.55
N GLN A 100 0.83 -0.45 14.49
CA GLN A 100 1.77 -1.27 15.27
C GLN A 100 2.15 -2.53 14.48
N ASN A 101 1.20 -3.38 14.13
CA ASN A 101 1.49 -4.71 13.58
C ASN A 101 1.44 -4.77 12.05
N TRP A 102 0.25 -4.77 11.46
CA TRP A 102 0.15 -5.07 10.03
C TRP A 102 -0.80 -4.17 9.27
N LEU A 103 -0.25 -3.51 8.26
CA LEU A 103 -0.98 -2.84 7.20
C LEU A 103 -0.78 -3.58 5.87
N LYS A 104 -1.87 -4.02 5.26
CA LYS A 104 -1.81 -4.80 4.01
C LYS A 104 -2.83 -4.34 2.98
N TRP A 105 -2.35 -4.15 1.75
CA TRP A 105 -3.19 -4.02 0.57
C TRP A 105 -2.98 -5.22 -0.33
N ASP A 106 -4.03 -6.00 -0.55
CA ASP A 106 -4.08 -7.08 -1.52
C ASP A 106 -5.05 -6.69 -2.65
N SER A 107 -4.59 -6.85 -3.88
CA SER A 107 -5.44 -6.63 -5.05
C SER A 107 -5.07 -7.59 -6.18
N SER A 108 -6.04 -8.29 -6.73
CA SER A 108 -5.91 -8.87 -8.07
C SER A 108 -6.63 -7.99 -9.11
N ASN A 109 -6.13 -8.02 -10.34
CA ASN A 109 -6.77 -7.54 -11.56
C ASN A 109 -7.43 -6.16 -11.44
N ALA A 110 -6.63 -5.09 -11.42
CA ALA A 110 -7.14 -3.73 -11.32
C ALA A 110 -6.66 -2.82 -12.46
N ILE A 111 -7.53 -2.06 -13.13
CA ILE A 111 -7.06 -1.17 -14.21
C ILE A 111 -6.25 -0.03 -13.61
N THR A 112 -6.82 0.70 -12.64
CA THR A 112 -6.16 1.86 -12.03
C THR A 112 -6.24 1.80 -10.50
N MET A 113 -5.09 1.88 -9.83
CA MET A 113 -5.03 1.89 -8.37
C MET A 113 -4.18 3.00 -7.79
N TYR A 114 -4.76 3.70 -6.81
CA TYR A 114 -4.09 4.67 -5.97
C TYR A 114 -4.15 4.20 -4.53
N SER A 115 -3.00 4.06 -3.89
CA SER A 115 -2.97 3.73 -2.46
C SER A 115 -1.90 4.50 -1.70
N SER A 116 -2.28 5.13 -0.59
CA SER A 116 -1.38 5.91 0.26
C SER A 116 -1.40 5.41 1.71
N ALA A 117 -0.24 5.37 2.33
CA ALA A 117 -0.06 5.17 3.77
C ALA A 117 0.73 6.33 4.35
N ILE A 118 0.21 7.01 5.36
CA ILE A 118 0.85 8.16 6.00
C ILE A 118 0.89 7.95 7.52
N GLY A 119 2.07 8.06 8.13
CA GLY A 119 2.23 8.09 9.58
C GLY A 119 3.33 7.17 10.11
N SER A 120 3.08 6.46 11.22
CA SER A 120 4.09 5.63 11.89
C SER A 120 3.77 4.15 11.76
N PHE A 121 4.77 3.33 11.42
CA PHE A 121 4.61 1.91 11.14
C PHE A 121 5.71 1.11 11.86
N GLN A 122 5.33 0.33 12.87
CA GLN A 122 6.33 -0.45 13.60
C GLN A 122 6.70 -1.73 12.85
N ASN A 123 5.77 -2.64 12.60
CA ASN A 123 6.10 -3.98 12.11
C ASN A 123 6.07 -4.12 10.59
N ARG A 124 4.89 -4.14 9.97
CA ARG A 124 4.81 -4.48 8.55
C ARG A 124 3.82 -3.63 7.79
N LEU A 125 4.34 -3.02 6.74
CA LEU A 125 3.55 -2.46 5.66
C LEU A 125 3.82 -3.24 4.38
N LYS A 126 2.76 -3.78 3.77
CA LYS A 126 2.86 -4.59 2.56
C LYS A 126 1.79 -4.22 1.54
N TRP A 127 2.22 -4.11 0.30
CA TRP A 127 1.32 -4.14 -0.84
C TRP A 127 1.60 -5.38 -1.70
N ASP A 128 0.57 -6.21 -1.93
CA ASP A 128 0.61 -7.38 -2.81
C ASP A 128 -0.35 -7.19 -3.97
N MET A 129 0.12 -7.49 -5.17
CA MET A 129 -0.64 -7.15 -6.36
C MET A 129 -0.39 -8.06 -7.56
N ALA A 130 -1.48 -8.47 -8.20
CA ALA A 130 -1.47 -9.21 -9.46
C ALA A 130 -2.15 -8.39 -10.57
N LEU A 131 -1.47 -8.28 -11.72
CA LEU A 131 -2.02 -7.80 -13.00
C LEU A 131 -2.79 -6.45 -13.02
N PRO A 132 -2.23 -5.32 -12.55
CA PRO A 132 -2.81 -4.02 -12.85
C PRO A 132 -2.23 -3.33 -14.08
N THR A 133 -3.02 -2.47 -14.70
CA THR A 133 -2.55 -1.61 -15.81
C THR A 133 -1.75 -0.43 -15.27
N HIS A 134 -2.35 0.38 -14.38
CA HIS A 134 -1.76 1.59 -13.80
C HIS A 134 -1.77 1.56 -12.27
N THR A 135 -0.67 1.93 -11.64
CA THR A 135 -0.56 1.91 -10.18
C THR A 135 0.28 3.06 -9.65
N ILE A 136 -0.28 3.81 -8.70
CA ILE A 136 0.42 4.85 -7.97
C ILE A 136 0.33 4.54 -6.48
N ARG A 137 1.48 4.47 -5.81
CA ARG A 137 1.54 4.20 -4.36
C ARG A 137 2.50 5.11 -3.65
N ALA A 138 2.11 5.53 -2.45
CA ALA A 138 2.93 6.34 -1.57
C ALA A 138 2.94 5.77 -0.15
N ALA A 139 4.11 5.70 0.46
CA ALA A 139 4.30 5.45 1.88
C ALA A 139 5.09 6.63 2.46
N ILE A 140 4.53 7.36 3.42
CA ILE A 140 5.12 8.56 4.00
C ILE A 140 5.17 8.42 5.53
N GLY A 141 6.35 8.60 6.13
CA GLY A 141 6.52 8.68 7.58
C GLY A 141 7.64 7.78 8.12
N SER A 142 7.42 7.15 9.27
CA SER A 142 8.46 6.40 9.98
C SER A 142 8.17 4.90 9.97
N PHE A 143 9.16 4.10 9.58
CA PHE A 143 9.05 2.66 9.37
C PHE A 143 10.15 1.93 10.12
N GLN A 144 9.80 1.18 11.17
CA GLN A 144 10.80 0.46 11.96
C GLN A 144 11.23 -0.85 11.29
N ASN A 145 10.30 -1.77 11.01
CA ASN A 145 10.67 -3.11 10.57
C ASN A 145 10.65 -3.33 9.05
N ARG A 146 9.47 -3.42 8.43
CA ARG A 146 9.42 -3.80 7.01
C ARG A 146 8.38 -3.04 6.23
N LEU A 147 8.85 -2.40 5.18
CA LEU A 147 8.02 -1.93 4.08
C LEU A 147 8.36 -2.72 2.81
N LYS A 148 7.34 -3.35 2.23
CA LYS A 148 7.48 -4.23 1.07
C LYS A 148 6.41 -3.96 0.03
N TRP A 149 6.83 -3.82 -1.23
CA TRP A 149 5.94 -3.92 -2.38
C TRP A 149 6.26 -5.19 -3.16
N ASP A 150 5.27 -6.06 -3.33
CA ASP A 150 5.34 -7.26 -4.16
C ASP A 150 4.39 -7.09 -5.36
N ARG A 151 4.91 -7.29 -6.58
CA ARG A 151 4.07 -7.35 -7.78
C ARG A 151 4.59 -8.32 -8.83
N PHE A 152 3.65 -8.87 -9.58
CA PHE A 152 3.93 -9.78 -10.70
C PHE A 152 3.98 -9.17 -12.10
N ILE A 153 3.02 -8.32 -12.53
CA ILE A 153 2.94 -7.80 -13.91
C ILE A 153 2.28 -6.40 -13.90
N ALA A 154 2.74 -5.47 -14.73
CA ALA A 154 2.23 -4.09 -14.83
C ALA A 154 2.37 -3.47 -16.23
N SER A 155 1.52 -2.50 -16.59
CA SER A 155 1.87 -1.59 -17.69
C SER A 155 2.69 -0.40 -17.17
N SER A 156 2.17 0.33 -16.18
CA SER A 156 2.83 1.53 -15.63
C SER A 156 2.70 1.61 -14.10
N VAL A 157 3.81 1.99 -13.46
CA VAL A 157 3.94 1.97 -12.01
C VAL A 157 4.72 3.19 -11.51
N THR A 158 4.16 3.87 -10.53
CA THR A 158 4.87 4.87 -9.72
C THR A 158 4.78 4.51 -8.24
N LEU A 159 5.93 4.36 -7.59
CA LEU A 159 6.02 4.03 -6.18
C LEU A 159 6.93 5.02 -5.47
N THR A 160 6.45 5.54 -4.35
CA THR A 160 7.19 6.53 -3.58
C THR A 160 7.22 6.13 -2.12
N ALA A 161 8.42 6.10 -1.55
CA ALA A 161 8.65 5.93 -0.11
C ALA A 161 9.36 7.18 0.41
N ILE A 162 8.79 7.86 1.40
CA ILE A 162 9.36 9.08 2.00
C ILE A 162 9.43 8.92 3.52
N GLY A 163 10.59 9.19 4.10
CA GLY A 163 10.76 9.32 5.55
C GLY A 163 11.90 8.48 6.11
N SER A 164 11.70 7.89 7.29
CA SER A 164 12.76 7.17 8.02
C SER A 164 12.51 5.67 8.04
N PHE A 165 13.52 4.89 7.66
CA PHE A 165 13.42 3.44 7.50
C PHE A 165 14.55 2.75 8.28
N GLN A 166 14.21 2.04 9.36
CA GLN A 166 15.24 1.39 10.18
C GLN A 166 15.69 0.06 9.56
N ASN A 167 14.79 -0.90 9.36
CA ASN A 167 15.20 -2.26 8.98
C ASN A 167 15.20 -2.54 7.47
N ARG A 168 14.02 -2.63 6.83
CA ARG A 168 13.98 -3.07 5.43
C ARG A 168 12.94 -2.36 4.61
N LEU A 169 13.43 -1.77 3.52
CA LEU A 169 12.62 -1.30 2.41
C LEU A 169 12.93 -2.16 1.18
N LYS A 170 11.90 -2.81 0.64
CA LYS A 170 12.04 -3.75 -0.47
C LYS A 170 10.96 -3.56 -1.54
N TRP A 171 11.40 -3.53 -2.79
CA TRP A 171 10.53 -3.68 -3.96
C TRP A 171 10.86 -4.99 -4.67
N ASP A 172 9.88 -5.87 -4.83
CA ASP A 172 9.96 -7.11 -5.60
C ASP A 172 8.98 -7.04 -6.78
N TRP A 173 9.51 -7.02 -8.00
CA TRP A 173 8.72 -6.73 -9.21
C TRP A 173 9.00 -7.70 -10.35
N GLY A 174 7.92 -8.20 -10.93
CA GLY A 174 7.89 -8.89 -12.22
C GLY A 174 7.34 -7.99 -13.33
N SER A 175 7.97 -8.09 -14.50
CA SER A 175 7.56 -7.62 -15.84
C SER A 175 6.63 -6.40 -15.97
N PRO A 176 6.94 -5.23 -15.41
CA PRO A 176 6.36 -3.95 -15.84
C PRO A 176 6.78 -3.52 -17.27
N SER A 177 5.94 -2.75 -17.99
CA SER A 177 6.44 -1.99 -19.14
C SER A 177 7.27 -0.79 -18.68
N THR A 178 6.73 0.05 -17.78
CA THR A 178 7.42 1.24 -17.24
C THR A 178 7.32 1.32 -15.71
N ILE A 179 8.45 1.57 -15.05
CA ILE A 179 8.53 1.79 -13.60
C ILE A 179 9.21 3.10 -13.24
N PHE A 180 8.62 3.81 -12.29
CA PHE A 180 9.22 4.90 -11.53
C PHE A 180 9.20 4.53 -10.04
N ILE A 181 10.37 4.42 -9.40
CA ILE A 181 10.47 4.19 -7.96
C ILE A 181 11.33 5.26 -7.33
N ALA A 182 10.82 5.91 -6.28
CA ALA A 182 11.54 6.87 -5.48
C ALA A 182 11.60 6.43 -4.01
N ALA A 183 12.79 6.48 -3.42
CA ALA A 183 13.05 6.31 -2.00
C ALA A 183 13.74 7.57 -1.49
N ILE A 184 13.09 8.30 -0.58
CA ILE A 184 13.58 9.60 -0.10
C ILE A 184 13.62 9.58 1.43
N GLY A 185 14.79 9.89 2.03
CA GLY A 185 14.95 10.07 3.47
C GLY A 185 16.11 9.26 4.06
N SER A 186 15.93 8.70 5.25
CA SER A 186 17.00 8.06 6.01
C SER A 186 16.81 6.55 6.09
N PHE A 187 17.83 5.78 5.76
CA PHE A 187 17.79 4.32 5.65
C PHE A 187 18.92 3.70 6.45
N GLN A 188 18.60 3.01 7.55
CA GLN A 188 19.63 2.43 8.42
C GLN A 188 20.12 1.10 7.83
N ASN A 189 19.27 0.08 7.71
CA ASN A 189 19.73 -1.28 7.39
C ASN A 189 19.73 -1.61 5.89
N ARG A 190 18.56 -1.71 5.24
CA ARG A 190 18.54 -2.20 3.86
C ARG A 190 17.48 -1.57 2.99
N LEU A 191 17.95 -1.03 1.88
CA LEU A 191 17.16 -0.65 0.73
C LEU A 191 17.47 -1.58 -0.45
N LYS A 192 16.45 -2.26 -0.99
CA LYS A 192 16.61 -3.23 -2.07
C LYS A 192 15.53 -3.09 -3.13
N TRP A 193 15.95 -3.06 -4.39
CA TRP A 193 15.07 -3.25 -5.54
C TRP A 193 15.42 -4.55 -6.24
N ASP A 194 14.43 -5.42 -6.41
CA ASP A 194 14.47 -6.66 -7.18
C ASP A 194 13.49 -6.49 -8.35
N ILE A 195 14.01 -6.24 -9.54
CA ILE A 195 13.18 -6.03 -10.74
C ILE A 195 13.58 -7.10 -11.76
N THR A 196 12.63 -7.91 -12.20
CA THR A 196 12.92 -9.09 -13.02
C THR A 196 13.05 -8.77 -14.50
N ILE A 197 12.15 -7.93 -15.05
CA ILE A 197 12.13 -7.50 -16.45
C ILE A 197 11.41 -6.15 -16.48
N ALA A 198 11.91 -5.15 -17.21
CA ALA A 198 11.11 -3.97 -17.57
C ALA A 198 11.57 -3.36 -18.88
N ASN A 199 10.68 -2.72 -19.64
CA ASN A 199 11.10 -1.98 -20.85
C ASN A 199 11.79 -0.66 -20.49
N GLY A 200 11.32 0.01 -19.44
CA GLY A 200 11.90 1.23 -18.91
C GLY A 200 11.82 1.32 -17.39
N ALA A 201 12.93 1.66 -16.73
CA ALA A 201 12.95 1.89 -15.29
C ALA A 201 13.68 3.19 -14.93
N ARG A 202 13.03 4.02 -14.11
CA ARG A 202 13.67 5.12 -13.39
C ARG A 202 13.61 4.86 -11.90
N LEU A 203 14.77 4.75 -11.28
CA LEU A 203 14.86 4.40 -9.89
C LEU A 203 15.76 5.39 -9.15
N THR A 204 15.20 6.03 -8.13
CA THR A 204 15.82 7.14 -7.44
C THR A 204 15.90 6.87 -5.94
N ALA A 205 17.09 7.05 -5.37
CA ALA A 205 17.36 7.01 -3.94
C ALA A 205 17.95 8.37 -3.52
N ILE A 206 17.31 9.08 -2.59
CA ILE A 206 17.79 10.37 -2.09
C ILE A 206 17.84 10.33 -0.57
N GLY A 207 18.99 10.67 0.02
CA GLY A 207 19.13 10.87 1.46
C GLY A 207 20.32 10.13 2.07
N SER A 208 20.15 9.61 3.29
CA SER A 208 21.26 8.99 4.05
C SER A 208 21.10 7.49 4.15
N PHE A 209 22.15 6.73 3.85
CA PHE A 209 22.12 5.26 3.79
C PHE A 209 23.25 4.67 4.63
N GLN A 210 22.94 3.94 5.70
CA GLN A 210 23.98 3.45 6.62
C GLN A 210 24.58 2.10 6.24
N ASN A 211 23.77 1.08 5.90
CA ASN A 211 24.29 -0.29 5.73
C ASN A 211 24.30 -0.78 4.29
N ARG A 212 23.14 -0.86 3.62
CA ARG A 212 23.09 -1.44 2.27
C ARG A 212 22.07 -0.83 1.36
N LEU A 213 22.57 -0.32 0.23
CA LEU A 213 21.80 -0.04 -0.97
C LEU A 213 22.09 -1.11 -2.04
N LYS A 214 21.06 -1.80 -2.52
CA LYS A 214 21.22 -2.85 -3.55
C LYS A 214 20.20 -2.73 -4.68
N TRP A 215 20.71 -2.68 -5.90
CA TRP A 215 19.93 -2.75 -7.13
C TRP A 215 20.13 -4.11 -7.80
N ASP A 216 19.05 -4.87 -7.97
CA ASP A 216 19.02 -6.15 -8.69
C ASP A 216 18.04 -6.08 -9.88
N PRO A 217 18.29 -5.24 -10.91
CA PRO A 217 17.53 -5.28 -12.14
C PRO A 217 18.02 -6.40 -13.07
N CYS A 218 17.12 -7.25 -13.53
CA CYS A 218 17.36 -8.21 -14.60
C CYS A 218 16.75 -7.63 -15.89
N LYS A 219 17.55 -7.62 -16.98
CA LYS A 219 17.17 -7.27 -18.36
C LYS A 219 16.30 -6.00 -18.51
N LEU A 220 16.96 -4.84 -18.55
CA LEU A 220 16.34 -3.53 -18.80
C LEU A 220 16.90 -2.91 -20.09
N PRO A 221 16.12 -2.68 -21.15
CA PRO A 221 16.55 -1.95 -22.34
C PRO A 221 16.91 -0.49 -22.05
N ALA A 222 16.14 0.17 -21.18
CA ALA A 222 16.41 1.55 -20.75
C ALA A 222 16.33 1.66 -19.22
N LYS A 223 17.45 2.05 -18.58
CA LYS A 223 17.54 2.20 -17.13
C LYS A 223 18.18 3.52 -16.72
N PHE A 224 17.50 4.27 -15.86
CA PHE A 224 18.05 5.44 -15.18
C PHE A 224 18.03 5.15 -13.69
N MET A 225 19.21 5.06 -13.09
CA MET A 225 19.33 4.87 -11.66
C MET A 225 20.12 6.02 -11.04
N THR A 226 19.58 6.59 -9.99
CA THR A 226 20.13 7.78 -9.35
C THR A 226 20.19 7.55 -7.84
N ALA A 227 21.35 7.77 -7.25
CA ALA A 227 21.57 7.70 -5.82
C ALA A 227 22.25 9.02 -5.39
N ILE A 228 21.57 9.82 -4.57
CA ILE A 228 22.03 11.15 -4.12
C ILE A 228 22.04 11.17 -2.59
N GLY A 229 23.14 11.58 -1.99
CA GLY A 229 23.28 11.79 -0.55
C GLY A 229 24.46 11.03 0.06
N SER A 230 24.36 10.68 1.34
CA SER A 230 25.45 10.07 2.10
C SER A 230 25.32 8.55 2.16
N PHE A 231 26.41 7.83 1.92
CA PHE A 231 26.44 6.37 1.92
C PHE A 231 27.53 5.87 2.86
N GLN A 232 27.14 5.00 3.77
CA GLN A 232 28.06 4.24 4.60
C GLN A 232 27.95 2.75 4.22
N ASN A 233 29.03 2.00 4.43
CA ASN A 233 29.16 0.58 4.15
C ASN A 233 29.08 0.14 2.68
N ARG A 234 27.87 -0.04 2.10
CA ARG A 234 27.75 -0.74 0.79
C ARG A 234 26.70 -0.18 -0.15
N LEU A 235 27.18 0.33 -1.28
CA LEU A 235 26.43 0.54 -2.51
C LEU A 235 26.73 -0.60 -3.49
N LYS A 236 25.70 -1.30 -3.99
CA LYS A 236 25.87 -2.35 -5.00
C LYS A 236 24.89 -2.17 -6.16
N TRP A 237 25.47 -2.16 -7.35
CA TRP A 237 24.79 -2.21 -8.64
C TRP A 237 25.02 -3.60 -9.23
N ASP A 238 23.97 -4.41 -9.38
CA ASP A 238 24.07 -5.66 -10.13
C ASP A 238 23.73 -5.32 -11.59
N SER A 239 24.72 -5.39 -12.48
CA SER A 239 24.53 -5.31 -13.92
C SER A 239 24.62 -6.72 -14.52
N MET A 240 23.60 -7.10 -15.28
CA MET A 240 23.70 -8.11 -16.33
C MET A 240 23.79 -7.39 -17.67
#